data_AF-A0A1B8WIP1-F1
#
_entry.id   AF-A0A1B8WIP1-F1
#
_cell.length_a   1.000
_cell.length_b   1.000
_cell.length_c   1.000
_cell.angle_alpha   90.00
_cell.angle_beta   90.00
_cell.angle_gamma   90.00
#
_symmetry.space_group_name_H-M   'P 1'
#
loop_
_entity.id
_entity.type
_entity.pdbx_description
1 polymer ?
#
loop_
_entity_poly.entity_id
_entity_poly.type
_entity_poly.pdbx_seq_one_letter_code
_entity_poly.pdbx_strand_id
1 'polypeptide(L)'
;MNNSNLNFRKRIVWFINSEIERVLTNLKNGSVNKEYALGSFNTLYQIASSTRDADSMISLCQIMDKIRDSNHRTGLFHFTEARSESFY
;
A
#
# COMPACT_ATOMS: atom_id res chain seq x y z
N MET A 1 -26.79 16.17 6.85
CA MET A 1 -25.93 15.10 6.28
C MET A 1 -26.52 13.75 6.66
N ASN A 2 -26.82 12.88 5.69
CA ASN A 2 -27.39 11.55 5.97
C ASN A 2 -26.42 10.69 6.78
N ASN A 3 -26.92 10.04 7.84
CA ASN A 3 -26.16 9.18 8.76
C ASN A 3 -25.41 8.03 8.04
N SER A 4 -25.91 7.60 6.88
CA SER A 4 -25.28 6.61 6.01
C SER A 4 -23.92 7.05 5.46
N ASN A 5 -23.76 8.33 5.10
CA ASN A 5 -22.51 8.86 4.53
C ASN A 5 -21.39 8.94 5.57
N LEU A 6 -21.72 9.22 6.83
CA LEU A 6 -20.77 9.20 7.95
C LEU A 6 -20.26 7.78 8.21
N ASN A 7 -21.16 6.79 8.16
CA ASN A 7 -20.79 5.38 8.32
C ASN A 7 -19.92 4.88 7.15
N PHE A 8 -20.20 5.32 5.93
CA PHE A 8 -19.39 4.98 4.76
C PHE A 8 -17.99 5.57 4.85
N ARG A 9 -17.84 6.85 5.21
CA ARG A 9 -16.53 7.48 5.39
C ARG A 9 -15.70 6.77 6.47
N LYS A 10 -16.31 6.42 7.61
CA LYS A 10 -15.63 5.64 8.66
C LYS A 10 -15.12 4.28 8.16
N ARG A 11 -15.90 3.60 7.31
CA ARG A 11 -15.48 2.32 6.71
C ARG A 11 -14.31 2.49 5.74
N ILE A 12 -14.29 3.57 4.97
CA ILE A 12 -13.16 3.88 4.07
C ILE A 12 -11.88 4.12 4.88
N VAL A 13 -11.96 4.95 5.92
CA VAL A 13 -10.81 5.23 6.79
C VAL A 13 -10.31 3.95 7.46
N TRP A 14 -11.24 3.12 7.97
CA TRP A 14 -10.89 1.80 8.52
C TRP A 14 -10.17 0.93 7.48
N PHE A 15 -10.71 0.84 6.26
CA PHE A 15 -10.12 0.06 5.17
C PHE A 15 -8.70 0.55 4.82
N ILE A 16 -8.51 1.87 4.68
CA ILE A 16 -7.20 2.46 4.41
C ILE A 16 -6.20 2.08 5.50
N ASN A 17 -6.59 2.22 6.78
CA ASN A 17 -5.70 1.89 7.90
C ASN A 17 -5.35 0.39 7.94
N SER A 18 -6.33 -0.49 7.77
CA SER A 18 -6.09 -1.94 7.73
C SER A 18 -5.19 -2.35 6.57
N GLU A 19 -5.37 -1.75 5.39
CA GLU A 19 -4.52 -2.02 4.23
C GLU A 19 -3.11 -1.45 4.40
N ILE A 20 -2.96 -0.30 5.06
CA ILE A 20 -1.64 0.21 5.42
C ILE A 20 -0.88 -0.80 6.28
N GLU A 21 -1.51 -1.31 7.35
CA GLU A 21 -0.91 -2.29 8.25
C GLU A 21 -0.53 -3.58 7.52
N ARG A 22 -1.42 -4.08 6.66
CA ARG A 22 -1.18 -5.28 5.85
C ARG A 22 0.02 -5.11 4.93
N VAL A 23 0.09 -4.00 4.19
CA VAL A 23 1.19 -3.73 3.24
C VAL A 23 2.51 -3.53 3.99
N LEU A 24 2.51 -2.80 5.11
CA LEU A 24 3.72 -2.62 5.93
C LEU A 24 4.21 -3.96 6.51
N THR A 25 3.29 -4.81 6.98
CA THR A 25 3.64 -6.15 7.48
C THR A 25 4.26 -7.01 6.38
N ASN A 26 3.65 -6.99 5.18
CA ASN A 26 4.15 -7.70 4.02
C ASN A 26 5.50 -7.16 3.50
N LEU A 27 5.74 -5.86 3.65
CA LEU A 27 7.03 -5.26 3.30
C LEU A 27 8.10 -5.68 4.30
N LYS A 28 7.78 -5.64 5.60
CA LYS A 28 8.68 -6.01 6.69
C LYS A 28 9.09 -7.48 6.65
N ASN A 29 8.17 -8.38 6.32
CA ASN A 29 8.44 -9.82 6.23
C ASN A 29 9.01 -10.24 4.86
N GLY A 30 9.17 -9.30 3.92
CA GLY A 30 9.68 -9.56 2.57
C GLY A 30 8.71 -10.25 1.62
N SER A 31 7.43 -10.40 1.99
CA SER A 31 6.38 -10.95 1.11
C SER A 31 6.09 -10.04 -0.08
N VAL A 32 6.31 -8.73 0.07
CA VAL A 32 6.26 -7.76 -1.03
C VAL A 32 7.52 -6.90 -1.04
N ASN A 33 7.89 -6.46 -2.22
CA ASN A 33 9.01 -5.54 -2.40
C ASN A 33 8.56 -4.08 -2.24
N LYS A 34 9.53 -3.18 -2.29
CA LYS A 34 9.33 -1.73 -2.17
C LYS A 34 8.40 -1.15 -3.25
N GLU A 35 8.54 -1.58 -4.50
CA GLU A 35 7.72 -1.10 -5.62
C GLU A 35 6.25 -1.48 -5.45
N TYR A 36 5.97 -2.73 -5.08
CA TYR A 36 4.62 -3.21 -4.82
C TYR A 36 3.98 -2.46 -3.65
N ALA A 37 4.74 -2.22 -2.57
CA ALA A 37 4.27 -1.46 -1.43
C ALA A 37 3.91 -0.02 -1.84
N LEU A 38 4.80 0.67 -2.57
CA LEU A 38 4.54 2.03 -3.07
C LEU A 38 3.33 2.08 -4.01
N GLY A 39 3.18 1.11 -4.91
CA GLY A 39 2.00 1.00 -5.77
C GLY A 39 0.70 0.83 -4.96
N SER A 40 0.74 -0.01 -3.92
CA SER A 40 -0.40 -0.20 -3.01
C SER A 40 -0.77 1.09 -2.29
N PHE A 41 0.21 1.80 -1.72
CA PHE A 41 -0.04 3.07 -1.02
C PHE A 41 -0.55 4.17 -1.96
N ASN A 42 -0.09 4.20 -3.22
CA ASN A 42 -0.60 5.13 -4.22
C ASN A 42 -2.09 4.89 -4.53
N THR A 43 -2.52 3.62 -4.60
CA THR A 43 -3.95 3.29 -4.75
C THR A 43 -4.76 3.75 -3.53
N LEU A 44 -4.26 3.52 -2.31
CA LEU A 44 -4.91 4.01 -1.08
C LEU A 44 -5.00 5.54 -1.07
N TYR A 45 -3.98 6.24 -1.57
CA TYR A 45 -3.97 7.69 -1.69
C TYR A 45 -5.05 8.18 -2.66
N GLN A 46 -5.24 7.51 -3.80
CA GLN A 46 -6.31 7.84 -4.74
C GLN A 46 -7.71 7.65 -4.13
N ILE A 47 -7.89 6.62 -3.30
CA ILE A 47 -9.15 6.40 -2.55
C ILE A 47 -9.36 7.53 -1.53
N ALA A 48 -8.34 7.87 -0.74
CA ALA A 48 -8.38 8.97 0.22
C ALA A 48 -8.70 10.30 -0.48
N SER A 49 -8.05 10.59 -1.60
CA SER A 49 -8.29 11.77 -2.43
C SER A 49 -9.73 11.82 -2.97
N SER A 50 -10.24 10.70 -3.49
CA SER A 50 -11.62 10.61 -4.02
C SER A 50 -12.67 10.85 -2.94
N THR A 51 -12.33 10.57 -1.69
CA THR A 51 -13.19 10.75 -0.51
C THR A 51 -12.89 12.03 0.27
N ARG A 52 -11.98 12.86 -0.26
CA ARG A 52 -11.51 14.13 0.31
C ARG A 52 -11.01 13.99 1.76
N ASP A 53 -10.32 12.89 2.03
CA ASP A 53 -9.78 12.59 3.35
C ASP A 53 -8.31 13.03 3.46
N ALA A 54 -8.11 14.32 3.76
CA ALA A 54 -6.79 14.95 3.77
C ALA A 54 -5.81 14.31 4.78
N ASP A 55 -6.31 13.89 5.95
CA ASP A 55 -5.47 13.28 6.99
C ASP A 55 -4.85 11.96 6.50
N SER A 56 -5.65 11.11 5.86
CA SER A 56 -5.18 9.86 5.25
C SER A 56 -4.21 10.14 4.09
N MET A 57 -4.48 11.15 3.27
CA MET A 57 -3.57 11.54 2.18
C MET A 57 -2.18 11.95 2.70
N ILE A 58 -2.13 12.81 3.73
CA ILE A 58 -0.87 13.26 4.34
C ILE A 58 -0.11 12.08 4.95
N SER A 59 -0.81 11.23 5.71
CA SER A 59 -0.22 10.03 6.31
C SER A 59 0.40 9.10 5.27
N LEU A 60 -0.32 8.84 4.17
CA LEU A 60 0.15 8.00 3.07
C LEU A 60 1.39 8.60 2.38
N CYS A 61 1.43 9.92 2.14
CA CYS A 61 2.62 10.57 1.60
C CYS A 61 3.85 10.37 2.51
N GLN A 62 3.68 10.59 3.82
CA GLN A 62 4.77 10.40 4.79
C GLN A 62 5.25 8.94 4.85
N ILE A 63 4.33 7.96 4.73
CA ILE A 63 4.68 6.54 4.66
C ILE A 63 5.46 6.24 3.38
N MET A 64 4.98 6.73 2.23
CA MET A 64 5.63 6.52 0.94
C MET A 64 7.06 7.08 0.92
N ASP A 65 7.27 8.28 1.48
CA ASP A 65 8.60 8.89 1.57
C ASP A 65 9.54 8.07 2.46
N LYS A 66 9.08 7.65 3.64
CA LYS A 66 9.87 6.75 4.51
C LYS A 66 10.24 5.43 3.82
N ILE A 67 9.33 4.87 3.03
CA ILE A 67 9.60 3.63 2.29
C ILE A 67 10.61 3.89 1.18
N ARG A 68 10.50 5.01 0.44
CA ARG A 68 11.47 5.44 -0.57
C ARG A 68 12.88 5.61 -0.01
N ASP A 69 12.99 6.04 1.24
CA ASP A 69 14.30 6.19 1.90
C ASP A 69 14.77 4.90 2.61
N SER A 70 13.91 3.89 2.70
CA SER A 70 14.23 2.63 3.39
C SER A 70 15.06 1.67 2.53
N ASN A 71 15.87 0.85 3.21
CA ASN A 71 16.71 -0.20 2.65
C ASN A 71 15.94 -1.49 2.28
N HIS A 72 14.61 -1.47 2.23
CA HIS A 72 13.85 -2.61 1.72
C HIS A 72 14.23 -2.84 0.25
N ARG A 73 14.60 -4.08 -0.10
CA ARG A 73 15.08 -4.41 -1.44
C ARG A 73 14.05 -3.98 -2.50
N THR A 74 14.47 -3.09 -3.39
CA THR A 74 13.86 -2.92 -4.72
C THR A 74 14.10 -4.21 -5.50
N GLY A 75 13.08 -4.76 -6.14
CA GLY A 75 13.25 -5.99 -6.91
C GLY A 75 13.45 -7.28 -6.10
N LEU A 76 12.35 -7.87 -5.63
CA LEU A 76 12.18 -9.33 -5.66
C LEU A 76 11.70 -9.81 -7.05
N PHE A 77 12.00 -9.03 -8.10
CA PHE A 77 11.69 -9.32 -9.51
C PHE A 77 12.45 -10.56 -10.05
N HIS A 78 13.38 -11.13 -9.28
CA HIS A 78 14.14 -12.31 -9.67
C HIS A 78 13.51 -13.66 -9.29
N PHE A 79 12.36 -13.70 -8.61
CA PHE A 79 11.69 -14.99 -8.36
C PHE A 79 10.87 -15.51 -9.55
N THR A 80 10.56 -14.66 -10.54
CA THR A 80 9.78 -15.06 -11.72
C THR A 80 10.61 -15.33 -12.98
N GLU A 81 11.83 -14.79 -13.08
CA GLU A 81 12.71 -15.08 -14.24
C GLU A 81 13.55 -16.36 -14.06
N ALA A 82 13.71 -16.86 -12.83
CA ALA A 82 14.40 -18.13 -12.57
C ALA A 82 13.49 -19.38 -12.70
N ARG A 83 12.26 -19.22 -13.22
CA ARG A 83 11.50 -20.37 -13.73
C ARG A 83 12.01 -20.66 -15.14
N SER A 84 13.30 -20.98 -15.24
CA SER A 84 13.86 -21.62 -16.42
C SER A 84 13.00 -22.83 -16.72
N GLU A 85 12.40 -22.84 -17.90
CA GLU A 85 11.77 -23.98 -18.52
C GLU A 85 12.74 -25.18 -18.44
N SER A 86 12.58 -26.00 -17.40
CA SER A 86 13.19 -27.33 -17.34
C SER A 86 12.17 -28.31 -17.89
N PHE A 87 12.08 -28.38 -19.21
CA PHE A 87 11.61 -29.57 -19.91
C PHE A 87 12.81 -30.15 -20.65
N TYR A 88 13.63 -30.90 -19.91
CA TYR A 88 14.37 -32.03 -20.46
C TYR A 88 13.63 -33.30 -20.06
#